data_AF-A0A9D7MES6-F1
#
_entry.id   AF-A0A9D7MES6-F1
#
_cell.length_a   1.000
_cell.length_b   1.000
_cell.length_c   1.000
_cell.angle_alpha   90.00
_cell.angle_beta   90.00
_cell.angle_gamma   90.00
#
_symmetry.space_group_name_H-M   'P 1'
#
loop_
_entity.id
_entity.type
_entity.pdbx_description
1 polymer ?
#
loop_
_entity_poly.entity_id
_entity_poly.type
_entity_poly.pdbx_seq_one_letter_code
_entity_poly.pdbx_strand_id
1 'polypeptide(L)'
;MADQGIQYEGGQFRLGNSTDGNTPITSGRFVRVGGGGNLTFNTAGNTMLTLANTGNVGLSTTGAGTTTIGSAAAGAITAQSASNIDLTAGTTLGLASATTNINTGSGAVNIGNAAGTNTVLGTTDADGNTTINDGANAFTTSIGTTRQYGCDHDRKQCELNSAEFGNCDNGEHSGWTSV
;
A
#
# COMPACT_ATOMS: atom_id res chain seq x y z
N MET A 1 -14.25 -38.50 35.95
CA MET A 1 -14.35 -37.94 34.59
C MET A 1 -14.69 -36.47 34.75
N ALA A 2 -13.88 -35.56 34.21
CA ALA A 2 -14.11 -34.12 34.39
C ALA A 2 -15.06 -33.65 33.28
N ASP A 3 -16.20 -33.07 33.65
CA ASP A 3 -17.21 -32.58 32.70
C ASP A 3 -16.73 -31.40 31.84
N GLN A 4 -15.61 -30.75 32.23
CA GLN A 4 -14.97 -29.63 31.52
C GLN A 4 -13.47 -29.58 31.83
N GLY A 5 -12.64 -29.14 30.89
CA GLY A 5 -11.25 -28.77 31.14
C GLY A 5 -10.20 -29.62 30.43
N ILE A 6 -9.07 -29.87 31.11
CA ILE A 6 -7.95 -30.65 30.58
C ILE A 6 -8.20 -32.13 30.87
N GLN A 7 -8.22 -32.97 29.84
CA GLN A 7 -8.30 -34.43 29.95
C GLN A 7 -6.97 -35.07 29.55
N TYR A 8 -6.54 -36.10 30.28
CA TYR A 8 -5.44 -36.94 29.84
C TYR A 8 -5.97 -38.12 29.03
N GLU A 9 -5.62 -38.21 27.75
CA GLU A 9 -6.05 -39.27 26.85
C GLU A 9 -4.95 -39.59 25.82
N GLY A 10 -4.66 -40.88 25.65
CA GLY A 10 -3.63 -41.33 24.70
C GLY A 10 -2.22 -40.81 25.01
N GLY A 11 -1.90 -40.59 26.29
CA GLY A 11 -0.56 -40.13 26.69
C GLY A 11 -0.36 -38.61 26.73
N GLN A 12 -1.39 -37.81 26.43
CA GLN A 12 -1.30 -36.35 26.37
C GLN A 12 -2.45 -35.67 27.10
N PHE A 13 -2.19 -34.47 27.62
CA PHE A 13 -3.21 -33.56 28.09
C PHE A 13 -3.87 -32.84 26.90
N ARG A 14 -5.21 -32.83 26.86
CA ARG A 14 -6.05 -32.25 25.80
C ARG A 14 -7.03 -31.28 26.45
N LEU A 15 -7.31 -30.15 25.80
CA LEU A 15 -8.42 -29.27 26.18
C LEU A 15 -9.67 -29.73 25.41
N GLY A 16 -10.66 -30.27 26.11
CA GLY A 16 -11.85 -30.88 25.49
C GLY A 16 -11.67 -32.34 25.03
N ASN A 17 -12.66 -32.87 24.29
CA ASN A 17 -12.72 -34.26 23.81
C ASN A 17 -12.39 -34.37 22.31
N SER A 18 -11.90 -35.53 21.87
CA SER A 18 -11.62 -35.80 20.45
C SER A 18 -12.87 -35.93 19.56
N THR A 19 -14.05 -36.13 20.16
CA THR A 19 -15.34 -36.15 19.46
C THR A 19 -15.97 -34.77 19.54
N ASP A 20 -16.22 -34.15 18.39
CA ASP A 20 -16.90 -32.85 18.30
C ASP A 20 -18.26 -32.89 19.02
N GLY A 21 -18.59 -31.81 19.74
CA GLY A 21 -19.83 -31.71 20.53
C GLY A 21 -19.84 -32.42 21.89
N ASN A 22 -18.88 -33.30 22.21
CA ASN A 22 -18.78 -33.92 23.53
C ASN A 22 -17.87 -33.09 24.48
N THR A 23 -18.39 -32.75 25.67
CA THR A 23 -17.70 -31.93 26.71
C THR A 23 -17.16 -30.58 26.24
N PRO A 24 -17.98 -29.75 25.56
CA PRO A 24 -17.57 -28.39 25.21
C PRO A 24 -17.22 -27.58 26.47
N ILE A 25 -16.24 -26.69 26.37
CA ILE A 25 -15.98 -25.70 27.41
C ILE A 25 -17.13 -24.68 27.35
N THR A 26 -18.15 -24.85 28.19
CA THR A 26 -19.34 -23.97 28.22
C THR A 26 -19.25 -22.84 29.23
N SER A 27 -18.18 -22.80 30.03
CA SER A 27 -17.88 -21.70 30.95
C SER A 27 -16.76 -20.82 30.40
N GLY A 28 -16.76 -19.54 30.76
CA GLY A 28 -15.67 -18.63 30.39
C GLY A 28 -14.33 -19.13 30.96
N ARG A 29 -13.37 -19.42 30.09
CA ARG A 29 -11.99 -19.78 30.47
C ARG A 29 -11.02 -18.76 29.88
N PHE A 30 -9.98 -18.45 30.64
CA PHE A 30 -8.92 -17.53 30.21
C PHE A 30 -7.61 -18.28 30.08
N VAL A 31 -6.93 -18.11 28.96
CA VAL A 31 -5.51 -18.45 28.85
C VAL A 31 -4.75 -17.17 29.17
N ARG A 32 -3.92 -17.19 30.22
CA ARG A 32 -3.06 -16.07 30.60
C ARG A 32 -1.61 -16.46 30.37
N VAL A 33 -0.90 -15.60 29.68
CA VAL A 33 0.54 -15.71 29.49
C VAL A 33 1.18 -14.53 30.23
N GLY A 34 2.12 -14.80 31.13
CA GLY A 34 2.77 -13.75 31.94
C GLY A 34 3.62 -12.81 31.10
N GLY A 35 4.13 -11.73 31.71
CA GLY A 35 5.06 -10.80 31.04
C GLY A 35 6.28 -11.55 30.49
N GLY A 36 6.46 -11.52 29.17
CA GLY A 36 7.54 -12.23 28.47
C GLY A 36 7.30 -13.73 28.21
N GLY A 37 6.13 -14.28 28.58
CA GLY A 37 5.76 -15.64 28.20
C GLY A 37 5.25 -15.71 26.76
N ASN A 38 5.41 -16.88 26.13
CA ASN A 38 4.96 -17.13 24.77
C ASN A 38 3.90 -18.25 24.78
N LEU A 39 2.83 -18.07 24.02
CA LEU A 39 2.01 -19.20 23.57
C LEU A 39 2.55 -19.66 22.22
N THR A 40 3.23 -20.81 22.21
CA THR A 40 3.89 -21.34 21.01
C THR A 40 3.23 -22.64 20.56
N PHE A 41 3.04 -22.80 19.25
CA PHE A 41 2.62 -24.06 18.66
C PHE A 41 3.80 -24.68 17.87
N ASN A 42 4.35 -25.81 18.34
CA ASN A 42 5.68 -26.31 17.94
C ASN A 42 5.71 -27.27 16.73
N THR A 43 4.59 -27.61 16.12
CA THR A 43 4.54 -28.65 15.06
C THR A 43 4.15 -28.05 13.71
N ALA A 44 5.11 -27.43 13.02
CA ALA A 44 4.89 -26.81 11.71
C ALA A 44 4.74 -27.88 10.61
N GLY A 45 3.53 -28.00 10.08
CA GLY A 45 3.18 -28.88 8.96
C GLY A 45 1.72 -28.73 8.51
N ASN A 46 0.83 -28.31 9.42
CA ASN A 46 -0.60 -28.09 9.18
C ASN A 46 -1.03 -26.68 9.61
N THR A 47 -2.31 -26.34 9.40
CA THR A 47 -2.95 -25.13 9.95
C THR A 47 -2.82 -25.09 11.47
N MET A 48 -2.06 -24.12 11.98
CA MET A 48 -1.80 -23.99 13.42
C MET A 48 -3.02 -23.43 14.18
N LEU A 49 -3.79 -22.56 13.52
CA LEU A 49 -4.94 -21.89 14.11
C LEU A 49 -5.94 -21.49 13.02
N THR A 50 -7.17 -21.98 13.14
CA THR A 50 -8.32 -21.53 12.32
C THR A 50 -9.34 -20.88 13.24
N LEU A 51 -9.67 -19.61 12.99
CA LEU A 51 -10.77 -18.91 13.67
C LEU A 51 -11.93 -18.71 12.69
N ALA A 52 -12.87 -19.66 12.66
CA ALA A 52 -14.13 -19.49 11.96
C ALA A 52 -15.11 -18.71 12.86
N ASN A 53 -15.04 -17.38 12.81
CA ASN A 53 -15.82 -16.47 13.65
C ASN A 53 -16.68 -15.55 12.79
N THR A 54 -17.93 -15.30 13.20
CA THR A 54 -18.85 -14.36 12.54
C THR A 54 -18.82 -12.97 13.16
N GLY A 55 -18.15 -12.81 14.31
CA GLY A 55 -17.86 -11.52 14.93
C GLY A 55 -16.42 -11.06 14.73
N ASN A 56 -15.96 -10.19 15.61
CA ASN A 56 -14.63 -9.60 15.52
C ASN A 56 -13.55 -10.55 16.03
N VAL A 57 -12.42 -10.60 15.32
CA VAL A 57 -11.16 -11.17 15.83
C VAL A 57 -10.14 -10.04 15.87
N GLY A 58 -9.71 -9.67 17.07
CA GLY A 58 -8.72 -8.60 17.27
C GLY A 58 -7.32 -9.16 17.53
N LEU A 59 -6.32 -8.56 16.90
CA LEU A 59 -4.92 -8.70 17.30
C LEU A 59 -4.43 -7.32 17.73
N SER A 60 -4.23 -7.14 19.04
CA SER A 60 -3.86 -5.85 19.62
C SER A 60 -2.66 -6.01 20.54
N THR A 61 -1.65 -5.18 20.34
CA THR A 61 -0.58 -4.96 21.31
C THR A 61 -0.84 -3.61 21.96
N THR A 62 -0.82 -3.58 23.29
CA THR A 62 -0.92 -2.33 24.04
C THR A 62 0.50 -1.91 24.46
N GLY A 63 0.85 -0.64 24.25
CA GLY A 63 2.19 -0.11 24.52
C GLY A 63 3.06 0.07 23.28
N ALA A 64 4.36 0.27 23.47
CA ALA A 64 5.31 0.59 22.39
C ALA A 64 5.81 -0.62 21.58
N GLY A 65 5.33 -1.83 21.91
CA GLY A 65 5.69 -3.06 21.19
C GLY A 65 5.06 -3.11 19.79
N THR A 66 5.66 -3.88 18.89
CA THR A 66 5.14 -4.07 17.53
C THR A 66 4.32 -5.35 17.45
N THR A 67 3.16 -5.30 16.79
CA THR A 67 2.49 -6.49 16.30
C THR A 67 3.07 -6.88 14.94
N THR A 68 3.72 -8.03 14.87
CA THR A 68 4.25 -8.56 13.59
C THR A 68 3.35 -9.68 13.09
N ILE A 69 2.88 -9.58 11.85
CA ILE A 69 2.16 -10.65 11.14
C ILE A 69 3.07 -11.11 9.99
N GLY A 70 3.48 -12.38 10.02
CA GLY A 70 4.43 -12.94 9.07
C GLY A 70 5.90 -12.57 9.34
N SER A 71 6.77 -12.78 8.36
CA SER A 71 8.20 -12.51 8.41
C SER A 71 8.76 -12.34 6.99
N ALA A 72 10.05 -12.03 6.86
CA ALA A 72 10.71 -11.94 5.54
C ALA A 72 10.70 -13.28 4.76
N ALA A 73 10.51 -14.40 5.45
CA ALA A 73 10.40 -15.73 4.84
C ALA A 73 8.95 -16.24 4.78
N ALA A 74 7.98 -15.47 5.28
CA ALA A 74 6.58 -15.83 5.15
C ALA A 74 6.20 -15.86 3.66
N GLY A 75 5.28 -16.76 3.32
CA GLY A 75 4.59 -16.69 2.03
C GLY A 75 3.68 -15.46 1.95
N ALA A 76 2.70 -15.51 1.05
CA ALA A 76 1.75 -14.41 0.90
C ALA A 76 0.96 -14.17 2.20
N ILE A 77 0.87 -12.90 2.59
CA ILE A 77 -0.09 -12.43 3.60
C ILE A 77 -1.25 -11.81 2.81
N THR A 78 -2.43 -12.42 2.88
CA THR A 78 -3.61 -11.96 2.15
C THR A 78 -4.63 -11.34 3.09
N ALA A 79 -5.10 -10.14 2.74
CA ALA A 79 -6.22 -9.50 3.41
C ALA A 79 -7.37 -9.37 2.41
N GLN A 80 -8.54 -9.89 2.80
CA GLN A 80 -9.75 -9.84 1.98
C GLN A 80 -10.81 -9.12 2.80
N SER A 81 -11.44 -8.10 2.20
CA SER A 81 -12.49 -7.32 2.83
C SER A 81 -13.57 -7.02 1.81
N ALA A 82 -14.83 -7.09 2.24
CA ALA A 82 -15.97 -6.65 1.44
C ALA A 82 -16.19 -5.13 1.50
N SER A 83 -15.42 -4.41 2.33
CA SER A 83 -15.58 -2.97 2.52
C SER A 83 -14.23 -2.26 2.49
N ASN A 84 -13.45 -2.34 3.57
CA ASN A 84 -12.22 -1.58 3.73
C ASN A 84 -11.11 -2.35 4.44
N ILE A 85 -9.88 -1.88 4.21
CA ILE A 85 -8.67 -2.20 4.98
C ILE A 85 -8.06 -0.83 5.29
N ASP A 86 -8.24 -0.36 6.52
CA ASP A 86 -7.94 1.01 6.89
C ASP A 86 -6.72 1.14 7.78
N LEU A 87 -6.11 2.33 7.69
CA LEU A 87 -5.09 2.84 8.59
C LEU A 87 -5.66 4.06 9.33
N THR A 88 -5.29 4.23 10.59
CA THR A 88 -5.80 5.36 11.40
C THR A 88 -4.96 6.63 11.17
N ALA A 89 -5.53 7.80 11.44
CA ALA A 89 -4.84 9.08 11.33
C ALA A 89 -3.48 9.08 12.07
N GLY A 90 -2.46 9.64 11.42
CA GLY A 90 -1.09 9.68 11.94
C GLY A 90 -0.28 8.39 11.75
N THR A 91 -0.85 7.36 11.12
CA THR A 91 -0.10 6.14 10.75
C THR A 91 0.42 6.20 9.32
N THR A 92 1.44 5.39 9.01
CA THR A 92 2.07 5.32 7.69
C THR A 92 2.08 3.88 7.21
N LEU A 93 1.76 3.67 5.93
CA LEU A 93 2.02 2.41 5.24
C LEU A 93 3.40 2.47 4.58
N GLY A 94 4.34 1.64 5.02
CA GLY A 94 5.63 1.46 4.36
C GLY A 94 5.62 0.23 3.47
N LEU A 95 5.83 0.40 2.16
CA LEU A 95 5.93 -0.70 1.19
C LEU A 95 7.32 -0.68 0.55
N ALA A 96 8.17 -1.61 0.96
CA ALA A 96 9.50 -1.82 0.38
C ALA A 96 9.46 -3.01 -0.58
N SER A 97 8.85 -2.82 -1.74
CA SER A 97 8.71 -3.85 -2.78
C SER A 97 9.25 -3.35 -4.11
N ALA A 98 9.83 -4.25 -4.90
CA ALA A 98 10.24 -3.95 -6.27
C ALA A 98 9.05 -3.54 -7.16
N THR A 99 7.86 -4.10 -6.88
CA THR A 99 6.62 -3.76 -7.55
C THR A 99 5.51 -3.53 -6.54
N THR A 100 4.75 -2.45 -6.72
CA THR A 100 3.54 -2.17 -5.95
C THR A 100 2.43 -1.84 -6.93
N ASN A 101 1.33 -2.57 -6.87
CA ASN A 101 0.17 -2.35 -7.73
C ASN A 101 -0.95 -1.74 -6.89
N ILE A 102 -1.57 -0.66 -7.38
CA ILE A 102 -2.74 -0.04 -6.76
C ILE A 102 -3.83 0.01 -7.83
N ASN A 103 -4.73 -0.95 -7.77
CA ASN A 103 -5.75 -1.16 -8.79
C ASN A 103 -7.13 -1.25 -8.13
N THR A 104 -8.15 -0.74 -8.80
CA THR A 104 -9.55 -0.97 -8.44
C THR A 104 -10.24 -1.76 -9.54
N GLY A 105 -11.19 -2.62 -9.19
CA GLY A 105 -12.02 -3.32 -10.18
C GLY A 105 -12.97 -2.37 -10.93
N SER A 106 -13.30 -1.23 -10.31
CA SER A 106 -14.07 -0.12 -10.88
C SER A 106 -13.83 1.17 -10.06
N GLY A 107 -14.22 2.32 -10.61
CA GLY A 107 -14.07 3.62 -9.92
C GLY A 107 -12.65 4.20 -9.97
N ALA A 108 -12.40 5.23 -9.16
CA ALA A 108 -11.13 5.95 -9.13
C ALA A 108 -10.18 5.40 -8.06
N VAL A 109 -8.89 5.39 -8.38
CA VAL A 109 -7.82 5.25 -7.38
C VAL A 109 -7.44 6.64 -6.90
N ASN A 110 -7.88 7.01 -5.69
CA ASN A 110 -7.53 8.29 -5.10
C ASN A 110 -6.20 8.15 -4.33
N ILE A 111 -5.11 8.67 -4.90
CA ILE A 111 -3.79 8.68 -4.26
C ILE A 111 -3.41 10.13 -4.00
N GLY A 112 -3.29 10.50 -2.73
CA GLY A 112 -2.69 11.77 -2.37
C GLY A 112 -3.05 12.31 -1.00
N ASN A 113 -2.45 13.46 -0.69
CA ASN A 113 -2.66 14.27 0.49
C ASN A 113 -3.41 15.56 0.09
N ALA A 114 -4.57 15.80 0.71
CA ALA A 114 -5.39 16.97 0.43
C ALA A 114 -4.78 18.29 0.94
N ALA A 115 -3.91 18.24 1.95
CA ALA A 115 -3.37 19.42 2.63
C ALA A 115 -1.84 19.56 2.49
N GLY A 116 -1.20 18.69 1.73
CA GLY A 116 0.26 18.65 1.60
C GLY A 116 0.74 18.14 0.25
N THR A 117 2.05 17.97 0.12
CA THR A 117 2.68 17.61 -1.15
C THR A 117 2.63 16.10 -1.41
N ASN A 118 2.12 15.73 -2.58
CA ASN A 118 2.32 14.39 -3.13
C ASN A 118 3.63 14.38 -3.91
N THR A 119 4.56 13.51 -3.54
CA THR A 119 5.84 13.39 -4.23
C THR A 119 5.87 12.06 -4.99
N VAL A 120 5.96 12.14 -6.32
CA VAL A 120 6.16 10.98 -7.19
C VAL A 120 7.55 11.13 -7.79
N LEU A 121 8.47 10.25 -7.40
CA LEU A 121 9.84 10.22 -7.94
C LEU A 121 10.00 8.99 -8.82
N GLY A 122 10.68 9.14 -9.96
CA GLY A 122 10.92 8.08 -10.94
C GLY A 122 10.46 8.47 -12.34
N THR A 123 10.58 7.55 -13.28
CA THR A 123 9.99 7.68 -14.62
C THR A 123 8.51 7.35 -14.53
N THR A 124 7.66 8.36 -14.67
CA THR A 124 6.24 8.15 -14.87
C THR A 124 6.00 7.92 -16.36
N ASP A 125 6.03 6.66 -16.79
CA ASP A 125 5.61 6.30 -18.14
C ASP A 125 4.08 6.24 -18.16
N ALA A 126 3.46 7.33 -18.63
CA ALA A 126 2.02 7.42 -18.81
C ALA A 126 1.70 7.30 -20.30
N ASP A 127 1.26 6.12 -20.73
CA ASP A 127 0.73 5.92 -22.07
C ASP A 127 -0.72 6.42 -22.12
N GLY A 128 -0.96 7.56 -22.80
CA GLY A 128 -2.28 8.17 -22.99
C GLY A 128 -2.37 9.60 -22.42
N ASN A 129 -3.60 10.05 -22.14
CA ASN A 129 -3.83 11.39 -21.59
C ASN A 129 -3.56 11.40 -20.08
N THR A 130 -2.57 12.18 -19.65
CA THR A 130 -2.40 12.56 -18.23
C THR A 130 -3.13 13.88 -17.99
N THR A 131 -4.22 13.85 -17.22
CA THR A 131 -4.95 15.06 -16.83
C THR A 131 -4.57 15.45 -15.41
N ILE A 132 -3.95 16.62 -15.26
CA ILE A 132 -3.69 17.24 -13.96
C ILE A 132 -4.83 18.23 -13.71
N ASN A 133 -5.63 18.00 -12.67
CA ASN A 133 -6.72 18.89 -12.26
C ASN A 133 -6.43 19.38 -10.84
N ASP A 134 -6.33 20.68 -10.63
CA ASP A 134 -5.98 21.28 -9.34
C ASP A 134 -7.21 21.54 -8.44
N GLY A 135 -8.43 21.38 -8.99
CA GLY A 135 -9.68 21.66 -8.29
C GLY A 135 -9.81 23.11 -7.79
N ALA A 136 -8.91 24.01 -8.20
CA ALA A 136 -8.81 25.39 -7.73
C ALA A 136 -8.96 26.35 -8.92
N ASN A 137 -9.37 27.59 -8.66
CA ASN A 137 -9.59 28.58 -9.72
C ASN A 137 -8.30 29.06 -10.41
N ALA A 138 -7.11 28.62 -9.94
CA ALA A 138 -5.81 29.06 -10.46
C ALA A 138 -4.85 27.87 -10.65
N PHE A 139 -4.77 27.40 -11.89
CA PHE A 139 -3.88 26.31 -12.32
C PHE A 139 -2.40 26.71 -12.30
N THR A 140 -1.74 26.53 -11.16
CA THR A 140 -0.29 26.73 -11.02
C THR A 140 0.46 25.43 -11.27
N THR A 141 0.61 25.02 -12.53
CA THR A 141 1.45 23.86 -12.89
C THR A 141 2.80 24.34 -13.41
N SER A 142 3.89 23.93 -12.75
CA SER A 142 5.26 24.10 -13.26
C SER A 142 5.78 22.75 -13.74
N ILE A 143 5.92 22.59 -15.05
CA ILE A 143 6.54 21.39 -15.65
C ILE A 143 8.00 21.73 -15.92
N GLY A 144 8.89 21.29 -15.04
CA GLY A 144 10.33 21.42 -15.24
C GLY A 144 10.81 20.35 -16.22
N THR A 145 11.12 20.72 -17.46
CA THR A 145 11.84 19.82 -18.37
C THR A 145 13.35 20.01 -18.20
N THR A 146 14.12 18.92 -18.15
CA THR A 146 15.57 19.00 -18.34
C THR A 146 15.83 19.41 -19.79
N ARG A 147 16.11 20.70 -20.01
CA ARG A 147 16.44 21.37 -21.30
C ARG A 147 16.37 20.45 -22.54
N GLN A 148 15.22 20.44 -23.21
CA GLN A 148 15.18 19.98 -24.60
C GLN A 148 15.85 21.03 -25.48
N TYR A 149 17.04 20.71 -26.01
CA TYR A 149 17.56 21.43 -27.18
C TYR A 149 16.71 20.98 -28.38
N GLY A 150 15.60 21.67 -28.63
CA GLY A 150 14.80 21.47 -29.84
C GLY A 150 15.53 22.10 -31.02
N CYS A 151 16.10 21.29 -31.91
CA CYS A 151 16.52 21.75 -33.23
C CYS A 151 15.28 21.77 -34.13
N ASP A 152 14.73 22.95 -34.41
CA ASP A 152 13.71 23.10 -35.44
C ASP A 152 14.36 22.89 -36.82
N HIS A 153 13.82 22.00 -37.64
CA HIS A 153 14.45 21.51 -38.88
C HIS A 153 14.68 22.63 -39.92
N ASP A 154 14.03 23.78 -39.77
CA ASP A 154 14.05 24.90 -40.72
C ASP A 154 14.95 26.07 -40.32
N ARG A 155 15.58 26.07 -39.14
CA ARG A 155 16.61 27.05 -38.80
C ARG A 155 17.84 26.39 -38.20
N LYS A 156 18.97 26.45 -38.92
CA LYS A 156 20.31 26.08 -38.46
C LYS A 156 20.85 27.00 -37.36
N GLN A 157 20.06 27.30 -36.33
CA GLN A 157 20.51 28.08 -35.18
C GLN A 157 19.92 27.46 -33.90
N CYS A 158 20.78 26.72 -33.20
CA CYS A 158 20.60 26.42 -31.80
C CYS A 158 20.92 27.69 -31.01
N GLU A 159 19.92 28.48 -30.65
CA GLU A 159 20.11 29.55 -29.68
C GLU A 159 19.43 29.17 -28.36
N LEU A 160 20.26 29.18 -27.31
CA LEU A 160 19.85 29.03 -25.92
C LEU A 160 18.90 30.19 -25.57
N ASN A 161 17.60 29.94 -25.51
CA ASN A 161 16.68 30.89 -24.86
C ASN A 161 16.09 30.28 -23.59
N SER A 162 16.64 30.72 -22.45
CA SER A 162 15.98 30.62 -21.16
C SER A 162 14.86 31.66 -21.09
N ALA A 163 13.63 31.14 -21.10
CA ALA A 163 12.41 31.84 -20.72
C ALA A 163 11.99 33.01 -21.63
N GLU A 164 11.24 32.70 -22.68
CA GLU A 164 10.13 33.56 -23.14
C GLU A 164 9.24 32.78 -24.11
N PHE A 165 7.98 32.57 -23.74
CA PHE A 165 6.93 32.16 -24.68
C PHE A 165 6.62 33.37 -25.57
N GLY A 166 7.41 33.55 -26.62
CA GLY A 166 7.33 34.69 -27.53
C GLY A 166 7.16 34.24 -28.99
N ASN A 167 5.97 34.50 -29.51
CA ASN A 167 5.49 34.38 -30.90
C ASN A 167 6.59 34.41 -32.01
N CYS A 168 6.69 33.36 -32.83
CA CYS A 168 7.48 33.38 -34.06
C CYS A 168 6.61 33.88 -35.21
N ASP A 169 6.78 35.15 -35.59
CA ASP A 169 6.25 35.69 -36.84
C ASP A 169 7.44 36.24 -37.64
N ASN A 170 7.67 35.76 -38.86
CA ASN A 170 8.69 36.31 -39.76
C ASN A 170 8.15 36.29 -41.19
N GLY A 171 7.30 37.27 -41.50
CA GLY A 171 6.97 37.68 -42.85
C GLY A 171 8.18 38.18 -43.64
N GLU A 172 8.12 37.96 -44.95
CA GLU A 172 9.06 38.36 -45.99
C GLU A 172 9.40 39.87 -45.97
N HIS A 173 10.61 40.28 -46.37
CA HIS A 173 10.83 41.22 -47.48
C HIS A 173 12.29 41.66 -47.70
N SER A 174 12.56 41.87 -49.00
CA SER A 174 13.46 42.86 -49.62
C SER A 174 14.88 42.44 -49.97
N GLY A 175 15.15 42.53 -51.28
CA GLY A 175 16.38 42.10 -51.92
C GLY A 175 17.53 43.09 -51.81
N TRP A 176 18.71 42.55 -52.11
CA TRP A 176 19.93 43.30 -52.36
C TRP A 176 20.57 42.76 -53.64
N THR A 177 20.69 43.65 -54.62
CA THR A 177 21.45 43.46 -55.86
C THR A 177 22.93 43.83 -55.66
N SER A 178 23.72 43.53 -56.70
CA SER A 178 25.15 43.84 -56.97
C SER A 178 26.11 42.69 -56.66
N VAL A 179 27.03 42.27 -57.53
CA VAL A 179 27.59 42.83 -58.79
C VAL A 179 27.71 41.71 -59.81
#